data_AF-A0A918ZFZ3-F1
#
_entry.id   AF-A0A918ZFZ3-F1
#
_cell.length_a   1.000
_cell.length_b   1.000
_cell.length_c   1.000
_cell.angle_alpha   90.00
_cell.angle_beta   90.00
_cell.angle_gamma   90.00
#
_symmetry.space_group_name_H-M   'P 1'
#
loop_
_entity.id
_entity.type
_entity.pdbx_description
1 polymer ?
#
loop_
_entity_poly.entity_id
_entity_poly.type
_entity_poly.pdbx_seq_one_letter_code
_entity_poly.pdbx_strand_id
1 'polypeptide(L)'
;MGAPVDRGTEGARPQDDVDRAVPGQDAQAALAAGRSVLLYPEGGLPHRKGAREGPPRPFHPGLFHLAHSTDAPVVPLGQAGARALASGGLVEQVARLLSAPLHRPRLYVHVGASLCLGSEQARALAVARSGLTQAWYTAARRLGKPLRPVGS
;
A
#
# COMPACT_ATOMS: atom_id res chain seq x y z
N MET A 1 -46.94 -7.47 -32.34
CA MET A 1 -45.75 -7.72 -33.18
C MET A 1 -44.66 -6.80 -32.66
N GLY A 2 -43.89 -7.25 -31.66
CA GLY A 2 -42.87 -6.45 -30.97
C GLY A 2 -41.49 -7.01 -31.29
N ALA A 3 -40.59 -6.17 -31.78
CA ALA A 3 -39.23 -6.55 -32.14
C ALA A 3 -38.42 -6.94 -30.88
N PRO A 4 -37.45 -7.87 -31.00
CA PRO A 4 -36.57 -8.23 -29.89
C PRO A 4 -35.57 -7.10 -29.67
N VAL A 5 -35.50 -6.62 -28.42
CA VAL A 5 -34.45 -5.73 -27.95
C VAL A 5 -33.12 -6.47 -27.90
N ASP A 6 -32.19 -6.01 -28.73
CA ASP A 6 -30.82 -6.45 -28.81
C ASP A 6 -30.11 -6.22 -27.46
N ARG A 7 -29.54 -7.30 -26.90
CA ARG A 7 -28.70 -7.24 -25.71
C ARG A 7 -27.34 -6.70 -26.14
N GLY A 8 -27.22 -5.38 -26.14
CA GLY A 8 -25.93 -4.70 -26.19
C GLY A 8 -25.04 -5.20 -25.05
N THR A 9 -24.03 -5.99 -25.42
CA THR A 9 -22.91 -6.35 -24.55
C THR A 9 -22.16 -5.06 -24.20
N GLU A 10 -22.43 -4.51 -23.02
CA GLU A 10 -21.63 -3.44 -22.45
C GLU A 10 -20.19 -3.96 -22.35
N GLY A 11 -19.32 -3.33 -23.14
CA GLY A 11 -17.91 -3.67 -23.22
C GLY A 11 -17.30 -3.68 -21.82
N ALA A 12 -16.83 -4.85 -21.42
CA ALA A 12 -15.89 -4.99 -20.32
C ALA A 12 -14.72 -4.04 -20.60
N ARG A 13 -14.64 -2.94 -19.83
CA ARG A 13 -13.40 -2.17 -19.75
C ARG A 13 -12.31 -3.15 -19.30
N PRO A 14 -11.15 -3.21 -19.97
CA PRO A 14 -10.08 -4.09 -19.56
C PRO A 14 -9.73 -3.80 -18.10
N GLN A 15 -9.92 -4.80 -17.26
CA GLN A 15 -9.52 -4.80 -15.87
C GLN A 15 -8.03 -5.17 -15.79
N ASP A 16 -7.18 -4.35 -16.41
CA ASP A 16 -5.74 -4.57 -16.51
C ASP A 16 -4.99 -3.37 -15.89
N ASP A 17 -5.16 -3.14 -14.59
CA ASP A 17 -4.35 -2.17 -13.83
C ASP A 17 -4.12 -2.67 -12.39
N VAL A 18 -3.85 -3.97 -12.25
CA VAL A 18 -3.43 -4.56 -10.98
C VAL A 18 -1.92 -4.81 -10.99
N ASP A 19 -1.19 -3.71 -10.76
CA ASP A 19 0.11 -3.60 -10.10
C ASP A 19 1.23 -4.57 -10.58
N ARG A 20 1.75 -4.32 -11.79
CA ARG A 20 3.12 -4.75 -12.12
C ARG A 20 4.08 -3.78 -11.44
N ALA A 21 5.10 -4.28 -10.76
CA ALA A 21 6.17 -3.45 -10.23
C ALA A 21 6.68 -2.50 -11.33
N VAL A 22 6.38 -1.21 -11.17
CA VAL A 22 6.66 -0.19 -12.18
C VAL A 22 8.17 0.10 -12.12
N PRO A 23 8.94 -0.14 -13.21
CA PRO A 23 10.33 0.28 -13.27
C PRO A 23 10.47 1.75 -12.91
N GLY A 24 11.59 2.16 -12.30
CA GLY A 24 11.76 3.55 -11.82
C GLY A 24 11.54 4.62 -12.89
N GLN A 25 11.78 4.30 -14.16
CA GLN A 25 11.53 5.19 -15.30
C GLN A 25 10.03 5.46 -15.54
N ASP A 26 9.21 4.42 -15.44
CA ASP A 26 7.75 4.54 -15.62
C ASP A 26 7.13 5.31 -14.45
N ALA A 27 7.69 5.17 -13.24
CA ALA A 27 7.28 5.97 -12.08
C ALA A 27 7.60 7.45 -12.27
N GLN A 28 8.78 7.79 -12.79
CA GLN A 28 9.14 9.17 -13.08
C GLN A 28 8.26 9.77 -14.18
N ALA A 29 7.99 9.03 -15.25
CA ALA A 29 7.07 9.46 -16.31
C ALA A 29 5.64 9.68 -15.80
N ALA A 30 5.18 8.85 -14.86
CA ALA A 30 3.89 9.04 -14.22
C ALA A 30 3.83 10.33 -13.40
N LEU A 31 4.84 10.60 -12.58
CA LEU A 31 4.94 11.83 -11.80
C LEU A 31 5.01 13.07 -12.71
N ALA A 32 5.80 13.02 -13.79
CA ALA A 32 5.90 14.11 -14.76
C ALA A 32 4.57 14.39 -15.48
N ALA A 33 3.71 13.38 -15.65
CA ALA A 33 2.36 13.52 -16.18
C ALA A 33 1.32 13.99 -15.15
N GLY A 34 1.75 14.41 -13.94
CA GLY A 34 0.87 14.85 -12.86
C GLY A 34 0.10 13.73 -12.16
N ARG A 35 0.52 12.48 -12.32
CA ARG A 35 -0.09 11.32 -11.66
C ARG A 35 0.61 11.00 -10.35
N SER A 36 -0.12 10.38 -9.42
CA SER A 36 0.44 9.85 -8.17
C SER A 36 1.00 8.44 -8.37
N VAL A 37 2.07 8.10 -7.65
CA VAL A 37 2.68 6.75 -7.67
C VAL A 37 2.67 6.17 -6.26
N LEU A 38 2.18 4.93 -6.12
CA LEU A 38 2.27 4.17 -4.87
C LEU A 38 3.56 3.34 -4.87
N LEU A 39 4.35 3.46 -3.81
CA LEU A 39 5.63 2.77 -3.68
C LEU A 39 5.66 1.96 -2.39
N TYR A 40 6.25 0.76 -2.47
CA TYR A 40 6.63 -0.03 -1.31
C TYR A 40 8.14 0.08 -1.11
N PRO A 41 8.62 1.08 -0.34
CA PRO A 41 10.05 1.36 -0.23
C PRO A 41 10.83 0.21 0.45
N GLU A 42 10.15 -0.76 1.05
CA GLU A 42 10.75 -1.97 1.62
C GLU A 42 11.12 -3.06 0.59
N GLY A 43 10.88 -2.81 -0.71
CA GLY A 43 11.22 -3.77 -1.77
C GLY A 43 10.24 -4.93 -1.92
N GLY A 44 9.05 -4.82 -1.32
CA GLY A 44 7.97 -5.78 -1.45
C GLY A 44 7.16 -5.95 -0.16
N LEU A 45 5.97 -6.55 -0.31
CA LEU A 45 5.16 -6.99 0.83
C LEU A 45 5.89 -8.11 1.57
N PRO A 46 6.17 -7.98 2.88
CA PRO A 46 6.91 -9.00 3.61
C PRO A 46 6.16 -10.34 3.56
N HIS A 47 6.79 -11.37 3.00
CA HIS A 47 6.29 -12.74 2.94
C HIS A 47 6.33 -13.36 4.34
N ARG A 48 5.46 -12.89 5.24
CA ARG A 48 5.40 -13.37 6.63
C ARG A 48 4.32 -14.45 6.73
N LYS A 49 4.70 -15.65 7.15
CA LYS A 49 3.76 -16.65 7.67
C LYS A 49 3.22 -16.13 9.01
N GLY A 50 2.09 -15.41 9.00
CA GLY A 50 1.38 -14.99 10.21
C GLY A 50 0.54 -13.71 10.10
N ALA A 51 -0.65 -13.72 10.71
CA ALA A 51 -1.68 -12.68 10.62
C ALA A 51 -1.47 -11.41 11.48
N ARG A 52 -0.27 -11.21 12.04
CA ARG A 52 0.02 -10.09 12.95
C ARG A 52 0.69 -8.93 12.22
N GLU A 53 0.30 -7.72 12.60
CA GLU A 53 0.87 -6.48 12.05
C GLU A 53 2.27 -6.23 12.61
N GLY A 54 3.08 -5.50 11.82
CA GLY A 54 4.41 -5.10 12.22
C GLY A 54 4.76 -3.75 11.61
N PRO A 55 5.70 -3.01 12.24
CA PRO A 55 6.13 -1.71 11.75
C PRO A 55 6.90 -1.81 10.42
N PRO A 56 7.04 -0.70 9.69
CA PRO A 56 7.79 -0.67 8.44
C PRO A 56 9.25 -1.11 8.59
N ARG A 57 9.74 -1.89 7.62
CA ARG A 57 11.14 -2.33 7.51
C ARG A 57 12.06 -1.19 7.01
N PRO A 58 13.39 -1.39 6.98
CA PRO A 58 14.29 -0.45 6.32
C PRO A 58 13.91 -0.20 4.86
N PHE A 59 14.16 1.02 4.38
CA PHE A 59 13.81 1.45 3.03
C PHE A 59 14.98 1.29 2.07
N HIS A 60 14.68 0.95 0.81
CA HIS A 60 15.62 0.98 -0.29
C HIS A 60 15.86 2.42 -0.78
N PRO A 61 17.07 2.73 -1.29
CA PRO A 61 17.42 4.06 -1.79
C PRO A 61 16.57 4.57 -2.97
N GLY A 62 15.86 3.69 -3.68
CA GLY A 62 15.05 4.06 -4.84
C GLY A 62 14.01 5.16 -4.55
N LEU A 63 13.45 5.19 -3.32
CA LEU A 63 12.55 6.26 -2.89
C LEU A 63 13.26 7.63 -2.89
N PHE A 64 14.48 7.68 -2.36
CA PHE A 64 15.26 8.92 -2.31
C PHE A 64 15.58 9.41 -3.72
N HIS A 65 16.06 8.53 -4.60
CA HIS A 65 16.41 8.90 -5.96
C HIS A 65 15.22 9.42 -6.76
N LEU A 66 14.06 8.77 -6.65
CA LEU A 66 12.85 9.19 -7.35
C LEU A 66 12.33 10.54 -6.83
N ALA A 67 12.24 10.72 -5.51
CA ALA A 67 11.79 11.98 -4.93
C ALA A 67 12.71 13.14 -5.29
N HIS A 68 14.03 12.93 -5.30
CA HIS A 68 15.00 13.96 -5.64
C HIS A 68 15.06 14.27 -7.15
N SER A 69 14.86 13.27 -8.02
CA SER A 69 14.88 13.49 -9.47
C SER A 69 13.60 14.15 -10.00
N THR A 70 12.51 14.09 -9.24
CA THR A 70 11.19 14.61 -9.64
C THR A 70 10.72 15.81 -8.82
N ASP A 71 11.44 16.14 -7.75
CA ASP A 71 11.01 17.10 -6.71
C ASP A 71 9.62 16.76 -6.12
N ALA A 72 9.20 15.50 -6.26
CA ALA A 72 7.88 15.08 -5.83
C ALA A 72 7.83 14.91 -4.30
N PRO A 73 6.78 15.41 -3.63
CA PRO A 73 6.60 15.16 -2.21
C PRO A 73 6.28 13.69 -1.94
N VAL A 74 6.74 13.20 -0.79
CA VAL A 74 6.44 11.85 -0.31
C VAL A 74 5.33 11.93 0.73
N VAL A 75 4.21 11.23 0.48
CA VAL A 75 3.08 11.16 1.41
C VAL A 75 3.05 9.77 2.07
N PRO A 76 3.29 9.64 3.39
CA PRO A 76 3.27 8.35 4.06
C PRO A 76 1.85 7.78 4.14
N LEU A 77 1.67 6.52 3.72
CA LEU A 77 0.38 5.82 3.79
C LEU A 77 0.47 4.61 4.71
N GLY A 78 -0.07 4.76 5.92
CA GLY A 78 -0.15 3.69 6.92
C GLY A 78 -1.40 2.83 6.73
N GLN A 79 -1.24 1.52 6.68
CA GLN A 79 -2.37 0.57 6.56
C GLN A 79 -2.36 -0.49 7.67
N ALA A 80 -3.54 -0.77 8.23
CA ALA A 80 -3.78 -1.77 9.25
C ALA A 80 -5.08 -2.53 8.97
N GLY A 81 -5.13 -3.82 9.29
CA GLY A 81 -6.28 -4.71 9.10
C GLY A 81 -6.19 -5.61 7.87
N ALA A 82 -5.42 -5.24 6.84
CA ALA A 82 -5.28 -6.00 5.59
C ALA A 82 -4.75 -7.44 5.81
N ARG A 83 -3.86 -7.64 6.79
CA ARG A 83 -3.33 -8.98 7.13
C ARG A 83 -4.39 -9.92 7.68
N ALA A 84 -5.45 -9.42 8.32
CA ALA A 84 -6.55 -10.27 8.75
C ALA A 84 -7.32 -10.88 7.57
N LEU A 85 -7.13 -10.36 6.35
CA LEU A 85 -7.70 -10.88 5.11
C LEU A 85 -6.69 -11.74 4.33
N ALA A 86 -5.44 -11.28 4.23
CA ALA A 86 -4.45 -11.87 3.34
C ALA A 86 -3.47 -12.87 3.99
N SER A 87 -3.60 -13.18 5.29
CA SER A 87 -2.67 -14.10 5.97
C SER A 87 -3.26 -15.50 6.11
N GLY A 88 -2.48 -16.50 5.72
CA GLY A 88 -2.85 -17.92 5.78
C GLY A 88 -2.50 -18.67 4.49
N GLY A 89 -2.70 -19.98 4.46
CA GLY A 89 -2.66 -20.74 3.21
C GLY A 89 -3.80 -20.32 2.27
N LEU A 90 -3.72 -20.68 0.97
CA LEU A 90 -4.76 -20.35 -0.03
C LEU A 90 -6.17 -20.75 0.44
N VAL A 91 -6.28 -21.89 1.12
CA VAL A 91 -7.54 -22.41 1.70
C VAL A 91 -8.07 -21.50 2.81
N GLU A 92 -7.21 -21.01 3.71
CA GLU A 92 -7.61 -20.09 4.78
C GLU A 92 -7.99 -18.71 4.21
N GLN A 93 -7.30 -18.25 3.17
CA GLN A 93 -7.65 -17.00 2.49
C GLN A 93 -9.03 -17.09 1.83
N VAL A 94 -9.35 -18.20 1.14
CA VAL A 94 -10.67 -18.43 0.53
C VAL A 94 -11.76 -18.56 1.60
N ALA A 95 -11.51 -19.33 2.67
CA ALA A 95 -12.47 -19.44 3.77
C ALA A 95 -12.73 -18.09 4.46
N ARG A 96 -11.69 -17.24 4.61
CA ARG A 96 -11.81 -15.88 5.17
C ARG A 96 -12.51 -14.93 4.22
N LEU A 97 -12.35 -15.08 2.91
CA LEU A 97 -13.08 -14.31 1.91
C LEU A 97 -14.57 -14.68 1.92
N LEU A 98 -14.89 -15.97 1.94
CA LEU A 98 -16.28 -16.47 2.00
C LEU A 98 -16.97 -16.11 3.32
N SER A 99 -16.21 -16.07 4.43
CA SER A 99 -16.71 -15.62 5.74
C SER A 99 -16.62 -14.10 5.96
N ALA A 100 -16.02 -13.33 5.04
CA ALA A 100 -15.84 -11.88 5.17
C ALA A 100 -17.15 -11.09 5.37
N PRO A 101 -18.27 -11.42 4.69
CA PRO A 101 -19.55 -10.76 4.95
C PRO A 101 -20.05 -10.96 6.39
N LEU A 102 -19.76 -12.12 6.96
CA LEU A 102 -20.12 -12.51 8.33
C LEU A 102 -19.15 -11.95 9.38
N HIS A 103 -17.93 -11.59 9.00
CA HIS A 103 -16.85 -11.20 9.93
C HIS A 103 -16.37 -9.75 9.79
N ARG A 104 -16.96 -8.97 8.88
CA ARG A 104 -16.72 -7.52 8.65
C ARG A 104 -15.27 -7.08 8.95
N PRO A 105 -14.31 -7.50 8.13
CA PRO A 105 -12.91 -7.15 8.34
C PRO A 105 -12.75 -5.62 8.34
N ARG A 106 -12.20 -5.08 9.43
CA ARG A 106 -11.97 -3.64 9.58
C ARG A 106 -10.59 -3.30 9.01
N LEU A 107 -10.57 -2.55 7.91
CA LEU A 107 -9.37 -1.97 7.31
C LEU A 107 -9.28 -0.50 7.71
N TYR A 108 -8.11 -0.07 8.16
CA TYR A 108 -7.82 1.32 8.47
C TYR A 108 -6.65 1.79 7.65
N VAL A 109 -6.84 2.93 6.98
CA VAL A 109 -5.80 3.64 6.24
C VAL A 109 -5.65 5.02 6.88
N HIS A 110 -4.40 5.43 7.07
CA HIS A 110 -4.07 6.77 7.49
C HIS A 110 -3.08 7.38 6.51
N VAL A 111 -3.43 8.56 6.00
CA VAL A 111 -2.58 9.38 5.14
C VAL A 111 -1.88 10.40 6.03
N GLY A 112 -0.55 10.30 6.10
CA GLY A 112 0.29 11.21 6.86
C GLY A 112 0.50 12.55 6.16
N ALA A 113 1.21 13.46 6.84
CA ALA A 113 1.59 14.73 6.25
C ALA A 113 2.56 14.54 5.07
N SER A 114 2.48 15.44 4.09
CA SER A 114 3.40 15.51 2.97
C SER A 114 4.83 15.82 3.45
N LEU A 115 5.82 15.10 2.92
CA LEU A 115 7.23 15.25 3.27
C LEU A 115 8.05 15.62 2.03
N CYS A 116 8.75 16.75 2.08
CA CYS A 116 9.83 17.04 1.15
C CYS A 116 11.12 16.42 1.69
N LEU A 117 11.73 15.52 0.91
CA LEU A 117 12.96 14.83 1.34
C LEU A 117 14.18 15.76 1.17
N GLY A 118 14.98 15.89 2.23
CA GLY A 118 16.24 16.63 2.18
C GLY A 118 17.30 15.93 1.32
N SER A 119 18.44 16.59 1.10
CA SER A 119 19.52 16.11 0.21
C SER A 119 20.40 15.00 0.78
N GLU A 120 20.40 14.78 2.10
CA GLU A 120 21.18 13.70 2.72
C GLU A 120 20.34 12.41 2.75
N GLN A 121 20.80 11.39 2.01
CA GLN A 121 20.02 10.17 1.74
C GLN A 121 19.63 9.43 3.01
N ALA A 122 20.55 9.20 3.95
CA ALA A 122 20.27 8.39 5.14
C ALA A 122 19.21 9.07 6.02
N ARG A 123 19.35 10.38 6.25
CA ARG A 123 18.40 11.20 7.00
C ARG A 123 17.06 11.31 6.28
N ALA A 124 17.05 11.47 4.97
CA ALA A 124 15.82 11.52 4.18
C ALA A 124 15.02 10.21 4.31
N LEU A 125 15.67 9.06 4.16
CA LEU A 125 15.03 7.75 4.34
C LEU A 125 14.58 7.53 5.78
N ALA A 126 15.35 7.99 6.77
CA ALA A 126 14.97 7.92 8.18
C ALA A 126 13.72 8.77 8.49
N VAL A 127 13.63 9.98 7.94
CA VAL A 127 12.45 10.86 8.06
C VAL A 127 11.23 10.21 7.40
N ALA A 128 11.38 9.72 6.17
CA ALA A 128 10.30 9.02 5.46
C ALA A 128 9.81 7.79 6.24
N ARG A 129 10.74 6.98 6.77
CA ARG A 129 10.42 5.80 7.58
C ARG A 129 9.73 6.17 8.88
N SER A 130 10.16 7.24 9.55
CA SER A 130 9.51 7.74 10.76
C SER A 130 8.07 8.18 10.47
N GLY A 131 7.86 8.96 9.39
CA GLY A 131 6.54 9.38 8.94
C GLY A 131 5.62 8.21 8.63
N LEU A 132 6.11 7.20 7.90
CA LEU A 132 5.34 5.98 7.62
C LEU A 132 5.03 5.18 8.89
N THR A 133 5.98 5.10 9.81
CA THR A 133 5.77 4.40 11.09
C THR A 133 4.68 5.08 11.92
N GLN A 134 4.67 6.42 11.98
CA GLN A 134 3.62 7.17 12.67
C GLN A 134 2.24 7.01 12.00
N ALA A 135 2.22 7.05 10.67
CA ALA A 135 1.00 6.82 9.91
C ALA A 135 0.44 5.42 10.15
N TRP A 136 1.30 4.40 10.12
CA TRP A 136 0.94 3.02 10.44
C TRP A 136 0.44 2.88 11.87
N TYR A 137 1.13 3.46 12.85
CA TYR A 137 0.71 3.41 14.25
C TYR A 137 -0.68 4.02 14.46
N THR A 138 -0.97 5.12 13.77
CA THR A 138 -2.29 5.77 13.80
C THR A 138 -3.38 4.87 13.23
N ALA A 139 -3.13 4.21 12.09
CA ALA A 139 -4.05 3.24 11.52
C ALA A 139 -4.24 2.02 12.44
N ALA A 140 -3.15 1.49 13.00
CA ALA A 140 -3.16 0.28 13.82
C ALA A 140 -3.85 0.50 15.18
N ARG A 141 -3.73 1.69 15.77
CA ARG A 141 -4.50 2.09 16.97
C ARG A 141 -6.01 2.04 16.74
N ARG A 142 -6.49 2.36 15.54
CA ARG A 142 -7.93 2.27 15.20
C ARG A 142 -8.41 0.82 15.12
N LEU A 143 -7.50 -0.13 14.90
CA LEU A 143 -7.81 -1.57 14.90
C LEU A 143 -7.98 -2.15 16.31
N GLY A 144 -7.41 -1.52 17.34
CA GLY A 144 -7.54 -1.96 18.74
C GLY A 144 -6.77 -3.24 19.09
N LYS A 145 -5.83 -3.70 18.24
CA LYS A 145 -4.99 -4.87 18.51
C LYS A 145 -3.65 -4.48 19.16
N PRO A 146 -3.05 -5.34 20.01
CA PRO A 146 -1.74 -5.05 20.61
C PRO A 146 -0.64 -5.00 19.54
N LEU A 147 0.07 -3.88 19.49
CA LEU A 147 1.18 -3.61 18.56
C LEU A 147 2.50 -4.09 19.17
N ARG A 148 3.39 -4.67 18.36
CA ARG A 148 4.73 -5.05 18.84
C ARG A 148 5.68 -3.85 18.73
N PRO A 149 6.42 -3.50 19.79
CA PRO A 149 7.54 -2.56 19.71
C PRO A 149 8.66 -3.10 18.80
N VAL A 150 9.48 -2.20 18.25
CA VAL A 150 10.71 -2.55 17.54
C VAL A 150 11.77 -3.00 18.57
N GLY A 151 12.35 -4.19 18.37
CA GLY A 151 13.46 -4.71 19.17
C GLY A 151 13.08 -5.87 20.10
N SER A 152 13.44 -7.08 19.69
CA SER A 152 13.64 -8.27 20.54
C SER A 152 14.60 -9.19 19.84
#